data_AF-A0A2N3EP20-F1
#
_entry.id   AF-A0A2N3EP20-F1
#
_cell.length_a   1.000
_cell.length_b   1.000
_cell.length_c   1.000
_cell.angle_alpha   90.00
_cell.angle_beta   90.00
_cell.angle_gamma   90.00
#
_symmetry.space_group_name_H-M   'P 1'
#
loop_
_entity.id
_entity.type
_entity.pdbx_description
1 polymer ?
#
loop_
_entity_poly.entity_id
_entity_poly.type
_entity_poly.pdbx_seq_one_letter_code
_entity_poly.pdbx_strand_id
1 'polypeptide(L)'
;MSKLRYAIVAAAVVLVLVAIWTLRPRPVSGAGAETPAQAIARIHKDVIAIDTHVDIPTFFGSAKYDPGLPNTYPVQVDLPRMRDGGLDAAFFVVYVDQTERNAAGYAEAASEAFAKFAAIRHMTDSLYKDEIGLALTAADVRSLHAQGKRIALIGMENGYSIGRTPALLDLYYDLGARYFGLVHNGHNDLADSAQPQEKFGDTPNEDGGEHGGLSNLGREAIARCNDLGLMVDVSHASKSSALAAIEASRAPVIASHSSVYALRAHPRNMDDETMLALKEKGGVIQIVAFDEYLHDVPEEKMKARRDLAASLGFVSLDAVFDASDEAKAKFTEGVVALDAKWPRASVATLADHIDYAVKLIGIDHVGIASDFQGGGGIEGWSNAGETENVTAELVRRGYTQDEIARLWGGNLLRVMEAVESARKIAGVQ
;
A
#
# COMPACT_ATOMS: atom_id res chain seq x y z
N MET A 1 17.77 -88.05 -8.22
CA MET A 1 17.11 -87.01 -7.39
C MET A 1 17.83 -85.64 -7.36
N SER A 2 19.05 -85.47 -7.90
CA SER A 2 19.78 -84.20 -7.81
C SER A 2 19.50 -83.18 -8.92
N LYS A 3 19.27 -83.60 -10.17
CA LYS A 3 19.09 -82.66 -11.31
C LYS A 3 17.75 -81.90 -11.30
N LEU A 4 16.67 -82.51 -10.80
CA LEU A 4 15.35 -81.88 -10.75
C LEU A 4 15.25 -80.79 -9.66
N ARG A 5 16.00 -80.94 -8.57
CA ARG A 5 16.06 -79.94 -7.48
C ARG A 5 16.80 -78.66 -7.91
N TYR A 6 17.85 -78.77 -8.73
CA TYR A 6 18.56 -77.61 -9.27
C TYR A 6 17.71 -76.81 -10.27
N ALA A 7 16.91 -77.49 -11.10
CA ALA A 7 16.04 -76.80 -12.05
C ALA A 7 14.92 -75.99 -11.37
N ILE A 8 14.35 -76.52 -10.27
CA ILE A 8 13.30 -75.84 -9.51
C ILE A 8 13.87 -74.65 -8.73
N VAL A 9 15.06 -74.78 -8.14
CA VAL A 9 15.72 -73.67 -7.43
C VAL A 9 16.18 -72.58 -8.40
N ALA A 10 16.70 -72.94 -9.58
CA ALA A 10 17.07 -71.95 -10.60
C ALA A 10 15.85 -71.20 -11.15
N ALA A 11 14.73 -71.89 -11.40
CA ALA A 11 13.49 -71.24 -11.86
C ALA A 11 12.88 -70.32 -10.77
N ALA A 12 12.95 -70.70 -9.50
CA ALA A 12 12.48 -69.88 -8.38
C ALA A 12 13.36 -68.63 -8.18
N VAL A 13 14.68 -68.74 -8.34
CA VAL A 13 15.60 -67.58 -8.26
C VAL A 13 15.41 -66.62 -9.43
N VAL A 14 15.15 -67.13 -10.64
CA VAL A 14 14.84 -66.27 -11.81
C VAL A 14 13.48 -65.56 -11.63
N LEU A 15 12.46 -66.24 -11.10
CA LEU A 15 11.16 -65.62 -10.81
C LEU A 15 11.22 -64.56 -9.71
N VAL A 16 12.04 -64.76 -8.67
CA VAL A 16 12.27 -63.76 -7.61
C VAL A 16 13.07 -62.57 -8.12
N LEU A 17 14.07 -62.78 -8.99
CA LEU A 17 14.83 -61.68 -9.60
C LEU A 17 14.00 -60.87 -10.61
N VAL A 18 13.11 -61.51 -11.36
CA VAL A 18 12.15 -60.81 -12.25
C VAL A 18 11.11 -60.04 -11.42
N ALA A 19 10.63 -60.59 -10.30
CA ALA A 19 9.74 -59.88 -9.38
C ALA A 19 10.40 -58.68 -8.70
N ILE A 20 11.70 -58.76 -8.35
CA ILE A 20 12.46 -57.64 -7.80
C ILE A 20 12.77 -56.59 -8.88
N TRP A 21 12.84 -56.98 -10.16
CA TRP A 21 13.00 -56.03 -11.28
C TRP A 21 11.69 -55.33 -11.63
N THR A 22 10.53 -55.99 -11.49
CA THR A 22 9.20 -55.38 -11.70
C THR A 22 8.66 -54.60 -10.49
N LEU A 23 9.24 -54.81 -9.30
CA LEU A 23 8.97 -54.03 -8.08
C LEU A 23 9.95 -52.86 -7.87
N ARG A 24 10.84 -52.59 -8.83
CA ARG A 24 11.48 -51.27 -8.86
C ARG A 24 10.38 -50.24 -9.06
N PRO A 25 10.24 -49.21 -8.20
CA PRO A 25 9.33 -48.13 -8.49
C PRO A 25 9.65 -47.64 -9.89
N ARG A 26 8.66 -47.73 -10.79
CA ARG A 26 8.75 -47.03 -12.08
C ARG A 26 9.12 -45.60 -11.73
N PRO A 27 10.12 -44.99 -12.37
CA PRO A 27 10.31 -43.56 -12.22
C PRO A 27 8.95 -42.96 -12.56
N VAL A 28 8.32 -42.33 -11.57
CA VAL A 28 7.14 -41.51 -11.83
C VAL A 28 7.61 -40.54 -12.90
N SER A 29 7.06 -40.68 -14.09
CA SER A 29 7.31 -39.78 -15.21
C SER A 29 7.12 -38.37 -14.67
N GLY A 30 8.20 -37.59 -14.68
CA GLY A 30 8.34 -36.37 -13.90
C GLY A 30 7.19 -35.39 -14.08
N ALA A 31 6.42 -35.19 -13.02
CA ALA A 31 6.18 -33.82 -12.63
C ALA A 31 7.55 -33.30 -12.17
N GLY A 32 8.23 -32.53 -13.02
CA GLY A 32 9.48 -31.88 -12.61
C GLY A 32 9.22 -31.10 -11.32
N ALA A 33 10.19 -31.09 -10.41
CA ALA A 33 10.12 -30.20 -9.25
C ALA A 33 9.81 -28.77 -9.75
N GLU A 34 8.85 -28.11 -9.11
CA GLU A 34 8.45 -26.75 -9.42
C GLU A 34 9.70 -25.85 -9.44
N THR A 35 9.89 -25.06 -10.50
CA THR A 35 11.00 -24.11 -10.55
C THR A 35 10.76 -22.97 -9.56
N PRO A 36 11.80 -22.26 -9.08
CA PRO A 36 11.60 -21.10 -8.21
C PRO A 36 10.64 -20.06 -8.79
N ALA A 37 10.71 -19.80 -10.11
CA ALA A 37 9.80 -18.89 -10.78
C ALA A 37 8.35 -19.39 -10.79
N GLN A 38 8.13 -20.70 -11.00
CA GLN A 38 6.78 -21.29 -10.91
C GLN A 38 6.22 -21.19 -9.49
N ALA A 39 7.05 -21.44 -8.48
CA ALA A 39 6.66 -21.31 -7.08
C ALA A 39 6.29 -19.87 -6.70
N ILE A 40 7.08 -18.88 -7.14
CA ILE A 40 6.79 -17.46 -6.93
C ILE A 40 5.46 -17.07 -7.57
N ALA A 41 5.27 -17.38 -8.86
CA ALA A 41 4.04 -17.06 -9.57
C ALA A 41 2.81 -17.74 -8.93
N ARG A 42 2.94 -18.99 -8.47
CA ARG A 42 1.89 -19.70 -7.75
C ARG A 42 1.59 -19.04 -6.40
N ILE A 43 2.61 -18.74 -5.59
CA ILE A 43 2.44 -18.05 -4.30
C ILE A 43 1.76 -16.70 -4.52
N HIS A 44 2.22 -15.90 -5.48
CA HIS A 44 1.66 -14.58 -5.74
C HIS A 44 0.20 -14.66 -6.19
N LYS A 45 -0.16 -15.66 -6.99
CA LYS A 45 -1.54 -15.92 -7.39
C LYS A 45 -2.44 -16.40 -6.25
N ASP A 46 -1.89 -17.09 -5.26
CA ASP A 46 -2.64 -17.66 -4.14
C ASP A 46 -2.92 -16.65 -3.01
N VAL A 47 -2.20 -15.52 -2.98
CA VAL A 47 -2.42 -14.44 -1.99
C VAL A 47 -3.35 -13.38 -2.56
N ILE A 48 -3.94 -12.57 -1.67
CA ILE A 48 -4.66 -11.35 -2.07
C ILE A 48 -3.67 -10.20 -1.94
N ALA A 49 -3.11 -9.73 -3.06
CA ALA A 49 -2.21 -8.58 -3.07
C ALA A 49 -3.02 -7.28 -2.96
N ILE A 50 -2.92 -6.61 -1.81
CA ILE A 50 -3.57 -5.33 -1.52
C ILE A 50 -2.50 -4.25 -1.41
N ASP A 51 -2.68 -3.18 -2.18
CA ASP A 51 -1.95 -1.94 -2.00
C ASP A 51 -2.81 -0.92 -1.26
N THR A 52 -2.31 -0.39 -0.15
CA THR A 52 -3.07 0.50 0.73
C THR A 52 -3.01 1.97 0.34
N HIS A 53 -2.24 2.35 -0.67
CA HIS A 53 -2.14 3.76 -1.06
C HIS A 53 -1.78 3.94 -2.53
N VAL A 54 -2.80 4.19 -3.36
CA VAL A 54 -2.66 4.55 -4.78
C VAL A 54 -3.38 5.87 -5.02
N ASP A 55 -2.62 6.91 -5.33
CA ASP A 55 -3.18 8.22 -5.63
C ASP A 55 -3.95 8.25 -6.94
N ILE A 56 -4.95 9.13 -6.99
CA ILE A 56 -5.67 9.44 -8.22
C ILE A 56 -5.65 10.95 -8.50
N PRO A 57 -5.37 11.37 -9.74
CA PRO A 57 -5.47 12.77 -10.10
C PRO A 57 -6.94 13.20 -10.23
N THR A 58 -7.18 14.50 -10.23
CA THR A 58 -8.52 15.09 -10.41
C THR A 58 -9.21 14.73 -11.72
N PHE A 59 -8.45 14.28 -12.73
CA PHE A 59 -8.97 13.82 -14.02
C PHE A 59 -9.09 12.29 -14.15
N PHE A 60 -9.01 11.55 -13.04
CA PHE A 60 -9.23 10.09 -13.02
C PHE A 60 -10.61 9.71 -13.57
N GLY A 61 -10.68 8.67 -14.40
CA GLY A 61 -11.91 8.23 -15.07
C GLY A 61 -12.33 9.11 -16.27
N SER A 62 -11.48 10.04 -16.71
CA SER A 62 -11.67 10.81 -17.94
C SER A 62 -10.94 10.16 -19.12
N ALA A 63 -11.16 10.67 -20.34
CA ALA A 63 -10.41 10.23 -21.52
C ALA A 63 -8.88 10.43 -21.41
N LYS A 64 -8.40 11.29 -20.50
CA LYS A 64 -6.96 11.49 -20.23
C LYS A 64 -6.38 10.36 -19.38
N TYR A 65 -7.15 9.85 -18.43
CA TYR A 65 -6.78 8.73 -17.57
C TYR A 65 -8.00 7.84 -17.37
N ASP A 66 -8.11 6.87 -18.26
CA ASP A 66 -9.11 5.83 -18.19
C ASP A 66 -8.51 4.60 -17.48
N PRO A 67 -8.95 4.26 -16.26
CA PRO A 67 -8.34 3.19 -15.48
C PRO A 67 -8.49 1.80 -16.14
N GLY A 68 -9.40 1.59 -17.09
CA GLY A 68 -9.56 0.30 -17.74
C GLY A 68 -8.72 0.08 -19.00
N LEU A 69 -8.07 1.11 -19.52
CA LEU A 69 -7.29 1.05 -20.76
C LEU A 69 -5.79 1.16 -20.47
N PRO A 70 -4.93 0.59 -21.32
CA PRO A 70 -3.50 0.90 -21.31
C PRO A 70 -3.35 2.39 -21.62
N ASN A 71 -3.08 3.19 -20.59
CA ASN A 71 -3.08 4.63 -20.73
C ASN A 71 -1.85 5.10 -21.51
N THR A 72 -2.05 6.15 -22.31
CA THR A 72 -0.96 6.92 -22.93
C THR A 72 -0.38 7.97 -21.99
N TYR A 73 -1.10 8.29 -20.90
CA TYR A 73 -0.60 9.03 -19.76
C TYR A 73 0.33 8.13 -18.92
N PRO A 74 1.46 8.62 -18.38
CA PRO A 74 2.36 7.84 -17.53
C PRO A 74 1.67 7.53 -16.19
N VAL A 75 0.90 6.44 -16.16
CA VAL A 75 0.23 5.89 -14.97
C VAL A 75 1.02 4.68 -14.47
N GLN A 76 1.02 4.49 -13.15
CA GLN A 76 1.58 3.31 -12.50
C GLN A 76 0.48 2.28 -12.19
N VAL A 77 -0.79 2.69 -12.16
CA VAL A 77 -1.93 1.79 -11.93
C VAL A 77 -3.01 1.92 -13.01
N ASP A 78 -3.35 0.81 -13.64
CA ASP A 78 -4.56 0.63 -14.45
C ASP A 78 -4.96 -0.86 -14.42
N LEU A 79 -6.18 -1.20 -14.84
CA LEU A 79 -6.69 -2.57 -14.79
C LEU A 79 -5.82 -3.56 -15.59
N PRO A 80 -5.29 -3.24 -16.78
CA PRO A 80 -4.31 -4.08 -17.46
C PRO A 80 -3.08 -4.39 -16.60
N ARG A 81 -2.40 -3.37 -16.04
CA ARG A 81 -1.21 -3.57 -15.20
C ARG A 81 -1.52 -4.32 -13.90
N MET A 82 -2.65 -4.03 -13.26
CA MET A 82 -3.11 -4.79 -12.10
C MET A 82 -3.34 -6.27 -12.43
N ARG A 83 -3.85 -6.58 -13.63
CA ARG A 83 -3.97 -7.96 -14.12
C ARG A 83 -2.61 -8.60 -14.34
N ASP A 84 -1.76 -7.94 -15.12
CA ASP A 84 -0.48 -8.49 -15.55
C ASP A 84 0.47 -8.73 -14.38
N GLY A 85 0.50 -7.82 -13.40
CA GLY A 85 1.38 -7.91 -12.26
C GLY A 85 0.80 -8.64 -11.05
N GLY A 86 -0.48 -9.01 -11.05
CA GLY A 86 -1.11 -9.70 -9.92
C GLY A 86 -1.52 -8.81 -8.74
N LEU A 87 -1.69 -7.49 -8.95
CA LEU A 87 -2.26 -6.62 -7.92
C LEU A 87 -3.78 -6.76 -7.88
N ASP A 88 -4.33 -7.39 -6.83
CA ASP A 88 -5.75 -7.72 -6.76
C ASP A 88 -6.61 -6.55 -6.28
N ALA A 89 -6.12 -5.81 -5.29
CA ALA A 89 -6.83 -4.72 -4.65
C ALA A 89 -5.96 -3.49 -4.48
N ALA A 90 -6.58 -2.32 -4.57
CA ALA A 90 -5.94 -1.06 -4.22
C ALA A 90 -6.91 -0.15 -3.47
N PHE A 91 -6.40 0.57 -2.48
CA PHE A 91 -7.05 1.76 -1.97
C PHE A 91 -6.76 2.93 -2.93
N PHE A 92 -7.79 3.36 -3.64
CA PHE A 92 -7.74 4.56 -4.47
C PHE A 92 -7.97 5.77 -3.56
N VAL A 93 -6.98 6.68 -3.52
CA VAL A 93 -6.88 7.70 -2.49
C VAL A 93 -7.61 8.97 -2.88
N VAL A 94 -8.58 9.35 -2.05
CA VAL A 94 -9.19 10.68 -2.03
C VAL A 94 -8.28 11.60 -1.23
N TYR A 95 -7.19 12.02 -1.88
CA TYR A 95 -6.25 13.03 -1.39
C TYR A 95 -6.81 14.44 -1.62
N VAL A 96 -6.49 15.40 -0.75
CA VAL A 96 -6.66 16.83 -1.01
C VAL A 96 -5.45 17.61 -0.50
N ASP A 97 -5.03 18.63 -1.26
CA ASP A 97 -3.94 19.49 -0.86
C ASP A 97 -4.26 20.28 0.42
N GLN A 98 -3.24 20.46 1.25
CA GLN A 98 -3.32 21.41 2.36
C GLN A 98 -3.28 22.83 1.79
N THR A 99 -4.26 23.65 2.17
CA THR A 99 -4.29 25.09 1.85
C THR A 99 -4.60 25.92 3.09
N GLU A 100 -4.82 27.22 2.93
CA GLU A 100 -5.19 28.10 4.03
C GLU A 100 -6.47 27.63 4.74
N ARG A 101 -6.40 27.50 6.07
CA ARG A 101 -7.47 27.01 6.95
C ARG A 101 -8.61 28.01 7.12
N ASN A 102 -9.37 28.22 6.05
CA ASN A 102 -10.50 29.13 5.97
C ASN A 102 -11.70 28.48 5.27
N ALA A 103 -12.87 29.13 5.35
CA ALA A 103 -14.12 28.56 4.84
C ALA A 103 -14.09 28.23 3.33
N ALA A 104 -13.36 29.02 2.53
CA ALA A 104 -13.24 28.78 1.10
C ALA A 104 -12.35 27.55 0.83
N GLY A 105 -11.20 27.47 1.50
CA GLY A 105 -10.26 26.34 1.38
C GLY A 105 -10.91 25.01 1.77
N TYR A 106 -11.67 24.97 2.88
CA TYR A 106 -12.40 23.77 3.27
C TYR A 106 -13.48 23.38 2.25
N ALA A 107 -14.19 24.35 1.68
CA ALA A 107 -15.24 24.07 0.70
C ALA A 107 -14.66 23.53 -0.62
N GLU A 108 -13.52 24.06 -1.06
CA GLU A 108 -12.79 23.58 -2.22
C GLU A 108 -12.26 22.16 -2.00
N ALA A 109 -11.62 21.90 -0.85
CA ALA A 109 -11.15 20.57 -0.47
C ALA A 109 -12.31 19.55 -0.42
N ALA A 110 -13.46 19.90 0.17
CA ALA A 110 -14.62 19.03 0.19
C ALA A 110 -15.18 18.75 -1.22
N SER A 111 -15.16 19.75 -2.12
CA SER A 111 -15.58 19.62 -3.51
C SER A 111 -14.65 18.70 -4.30
N GLU A 112 -13.34 18.85 -4.14
CA GLU A 112 -12.35 17.98 -4.77
C GLU A 112 -12.47 16.54 -4.28
N ALA A 113 -12.60 16.35 -2.96
CA ALA A 113 -12.82 15.05 -2.37
C ALA A 113 -14.06 14.37 -2.96
N PHE A 114 -15.17 15.10 -3.08
CA PHE A 114 -16.40 14.58 -3.70
C PHE A 114 -16.20 14.18 -5.17
N ALA A 115 -15.46 14.98 -5.95
CA ALA A 115 -15.15 14.64 -7.34
C ALA A 115 -14.36 13.33 -7.46
N LYS A 116 -13.38 13.11 -6.58
CA LYS A 116 -12.60 11.86 -6.51
C LYS A 116 -13.45 10.66 -6.08
N PHE A 117 -14.31 10.81 -5.08
CA PHE A 117 -15.31 9.78 -4.73
C PHE A 117 -16.19 9.42 -5.94
N ALA A 118 -16.73 10.43 -6.62
CA ALA A 118 -17.60 10.23 -7.79
C ALA A 118 -16.85 9.50 -8.93
N ALA A 119 -15.58 9.82 -9.16
CA ALA A 119 -14.76 9.17 -10.18
C ALA A 119 -14.51 7.69 -9.85
N ILE A 120 -14.16 7.34 -8.61
CA ILE A 120 -13.97 5.95 -8.18
C ILE A 120 -15.29 5.17 -8.31
N ARG A 121 -16.40 5.76 -7.84
CA ARG A 121 -17.74 5.14 -7.96
C ARG A 121 -18.14 4.95 -9.42
N HIS A 122 -17.84 5.91 -10.28
CA HIS A 122 -18.11 5.79 -11.72
C HIS A 122 -17.34 4.64 -12.35
N MET A 123 -16.07 4.45 -11.99
CA MET A 123 -15.26 3.29 -12.41
C MET A 123 -15.91 1.98 -11.96
N THR A 124 -16.26 1.85 -10.67
CA THR A 124 -16.71 0.57 -10.09
C THR A 124 -18.17 0.23 -10.39
N ASP A 125 -19.05 1.22 -10.50
CA ASP A 125 -20.49 1.00 -10.65
C ASP A 125 -20.93 1.04 -12.11
N SER A 126 -20.16 1.70 -12.98
CA SER A 126 -20.55 1.98 -14.36
C SER A 126 -19.53 1.47 -15.38
N LEU A 127 -18.36 2.09 -15.48
CA LEU A 127 -17.43 1.87 -16.60
C LEU A 127 -16.90 0.43 -16.66
N TYR A 128 -16.51 -0.11 -15.49
CA TYR A 128 -15.78 -1.37 -15.40
C TYR A 128 -16.36 -2.31 -14.35
N LYS A 129 -17.67 -2.22 -14.08
CA LYS A 129 -18.38 -3.00 -13.05
C LYS A 129 -18.21 -4.52 -13.14
N ASP A 130 -17.89 -5.03 -14.34
CA ASP A 130 -17.67 -6.46 -14.59
C ASP A 130 -16.21 -6.88 -14.35
N GLU A 131 -15.27 -5.92 -14.30
CA GLU A 131 -13.83 -6.15 -14.13
C GLU A 131 -13.32 -5.75 -12.73
N ILE A 132 -13.89 -4.69 -12.13
CA ILE A 132 -13.53 -4.17 -10.80
C ILE A 132 -14.79 -3.91 -9.96
N GLY A 133 -14.72 -4.23 -8.66
CA GLY A 133 -15.79 -3.94 -7.70
C GLY A 133 -15.31 -3.09 -6.52
N LEU A 134 -16.20 -2.29 -5.95
CA LEU A 134 -15.93 -1.55 -4.72
C LEU A 134 -16.16 -2.47 -3.50
N ALA A 135 -15.12 -2.69 -2.70
CA ALA A 135 -15.24 -3.39 -1.43
C ALA A 135 -15.52 -2.39 -0.29
N LEU A 136 -16.55 -2.70 0.49
CA LEU A 136 -16.99 -1.92 1.65
C LEU A 136 -16.69 -2.65 2.96
N THR A 137 -16.21 -3.87 2.92
CA THR A 137 -15.82 -4.65 4.08
C THR A 137 -14.66 -5.58 3.73
N ALA A 138 -13.96 -6.10 4.75
CA ALA A 138 -12.97 -7.16 4.55
C ALA A 138 -13.59 -8.43 3.94
N ALA A 139 -14.88 -8.68 4.18
CA ALA A 139 -15.63 -9.76 3.55
C ALA A 139 -15.86 -9.51 2.05
N ASP A 140 -16.15 -8.27 1.65
CA ASP A 140 -16.31 -7.89 0.24
C ASP A 140 -15.01 -8.07 -0.54
N VAL A 141 -13.86 -7.71 0.05
CA VAL A 141 -12.54 -7.94 -0.58
C VAL A 141 -12.39 -9.42 -0.94
N ARG A 142 -12.62 -10.32 0.02
CA ARG A 142 -12.50 -11.77 -0.21
C ARG A 142 -13.53 -12.28 -1.21
N SER A 143 -14.76 -11.77 -1.16
CA SER A 143 -15.83 -12.16 -2.08
C SER A 143 -15.53 -11.75 -3.52
N LEU A 144 -15.05 -10.53 -3.74
CA LEU A 144 -14.68 -10.01 -5.06
C LEU A 144 -13.44 -10.73 -5.61
N HIS A 145 -12.45 -11.01 -4.76
CA HIS A 145 -11.27 -11.79 -5.15
C HIS A 145 -11.68 -13.20 -5.61
N ALA A 146 -12.58 -13.86 -4.88
CA ALA A 146 -13.12 -15.18 -5.26
C ALA A 146 -13.92 -15.15 -6.58
N GLN A 147 -14.45 -14.00 -6.98
CA GLN A 147 -15.11 -13.79 -8.28
C GLN A 147 -14.12 -13.49 -9.41
N GLY A 148 -12.81 -13.36 -9.11
CA GLY A 148 -11.78 -12.99 -10.08
C GLY A 148 -11.82 -11.51 -10.50
N LYS A 149 -12.51 -10.66 -9.75
CA LYS A 149 -12.55 -9.21 -9.99
C LYS A 149 -11.36 -8.53 -9.34
N ARG A 150 -10.93 -7.41 -9.94
CA ARG A 150 -10.10 -6.42 -9.25
C ARG A 150 -10.94 -5.70 -8.20
N ILE A 151 -10.29 -5.13 -7.19
CA ILE A 151 -10.97 -4.59 -6.02
C ILE A 151 -10.51 -3.16 -5.80
N ALA A 152 -11.48 -2.25 -5.78
CA ALA A 152 -11.27 -0.90 -5.28
C ALA A 152 -11.68 -0.85 -3.82
N LEU A 153 -10.84 -0.25 -2.99
CA LEU A 153 -11.22 0.35 -1.72
C LEU A 153 -10.97 1.86 -1.81
N ILE A 154 -11.54 2.64 -0.89
CA ILE A 154 -11.35 4.10 -0.88
C ILE A 154 -10.66 4.52 0.41
N GLY A 155 -9.50 5.15 0.25
CA GLY A 155 -8.75 5.78 1.32
C GLY A 155 -8.96 7.28 1.30
N MET A 156 -9.05 7.93 2.45
CA MET A 156 -9.00 9.38 2.52
C MET A 156 -7.66 9.83 3.06
N GLU A 157 -7.01 10.75 2.36
CA GLU A 157 -5.77 11.36 2.79
C GLU A 157 -5.95 12.86 2.98
N ASN A 158 -5.41 13.35 4.09
CA ASN A 158 -5.61 14.69 4.62
C ASN A 158 -7.02 14.96 5.16
N GLY A 159 -7.12 15.02 6.49
CA GLY A 159 -8.33 15.41 7.20
C GLY A 159 -8.74 16.87 7.00
N TYR A 160 -7.95 17.66 6.27
CA TYR A 160 -8.35 18.99 5.80
C TYR A 160 -9.67 18.98 5.01
N SER A 161 -9.97 17.89 4.31
CA SER A 161 -11.22 17.68 3.55
C SER A 161 -12.50 17.78 4.39
N ILE A 162 -12.44 17.54 5.71
CA ILE A 162 -13.62 17.69 6.61
C ILE A 162 -13.70 19.06 7.28
N GLY A 163 -12.68 19.92 7.11
CA GLY A 163 -12.52 21.18 7.80
C GLY A 163 -12.76 21.04 9.32
N ARG A 164 -13.75 21.78 9.84
CA ARG A 164 -14.15 21.73 11.26
C ARG A 164 -15.44 20.93 11.52
N THR A 165 -15.79 20.02 10.61
CA THR A 165 -17.07 19.30 10.62
C THR A 165 -16.87 17.78 10.60
N PRO A 166 -16.59 17.12 11.74
CA PRO A 166 -16.43 15.67 11.81
C PRO A 166 -17.64 14.87 11.27
N ALA A 167 -18.83 15.46 11.26
CA ALA A 167 -20.03 14.85 10.67
C ALA A 167 -19.94 14.63 9.14
N LEU A 168 -18.98 15.24 8.43
CA LEU A 168 -18.74 14.93 7.02
C LEU A 168 -18.18 13.50 6.83
N LEU A 169 -17.59 12.90 7.86
CA LEU A 169 -17.11 11.51 7.81
C LEU A 169 -18.26 10.52 7.56
N ASP A 170 -19.48 10.82 8.00
CA ASP A 170 -20.67 10.03 7.71
C ASP A 170 -20.91 9.92 6.20
N LEU A 171 -20.91 11.07 5.53
CA LEU A 171 -21.11 11.16 4.09
C LEU A 171 -19.98 10.43 3.34
N TYR A 172 -18.73 10.64 3.75
CA TYR A 172 -17.59 10.00 3.10
C TYR A 172 -17.56 8.48 3.33
N TYR A 173 -17.97 8.00 4.50
CA TYR A 173 -18.16 6.58 4.76
C TYR A 173 -19.25 5.97 3.87
N ASP A 174 -20.37 6.66 3.70
CA ASP A 174 -21.48 6.24 2.82
C ASP A 174 -21.08 6.27 1.33
N LEU A 175 -20.19 7.19 0.93
CA LEU A 175 -19.58 7.21 -0.41
C LEU A 175 -18.52 6.11 -0.62
N GLY A 176 -18.11 5.42 0.44
CA GLY A 176 -17.28 4.21 0.38
C GLY A 176 -15.92 4.30 1.07
N ALA A 177 -15.59 5.40 1.76
CA ALA A 177 -14.31 5.52 2.48
C ALA A 177 -14.14 4.43 3.54
N ARG A 178 -12.95 3.82 3.61
CA ARG A 178 -12.61 2.75 4.58
C ARG A 178 -11.37 3.01 5.42
N TYR A 179 -10.60 4.05 5.13
CA TYR A 179 -9.75 4.70 6.13
C TYR A 179 -9.80 6.22 6.01
N PHE A 180 -9.34 6.90 7.06
CA PHE A 180 -9.21 8.35 7.13
C PHE A 180 -7.86 8.76 7.74
N GLY A 181 -7.02 9.38 6.91
CA GLY A 181 -5.75 9.99 7.30
C GLY A 181 -5.96 11.36 7.95
N LEU A 182 -5.42 11.55 9.15
CA LEU A 182 -5.71 12.74 9.95
C LEU A 182 -5.11 14.02 9.36
N VAL A 183 -3.96 13.93 8.70
CA VAL A 183 -3.19 15.07 8.19
C VAL A 183 -2.34 14.61 7.01
N HIS A 184 -1.85 15.56 6.20
CA HIS A 184 -0.84 15.33 5.16
C HIS A 184 0.40 16.20 5.47
N ASN A 185 1.03 16.82 4.48
CA ASN A 185 2.07 17.81 4.66
C ASN A 185 1.48 19.16 5.07
N GLY A 186 1.99 19.72 6.16
CA GLY A 186 1.46 20.90 6.83
C GLY A 186 0.41 20.56 7.89
N HIS A 187 0.38 21.34 8.97
CA HIS A 187 -0.57 21.17 10.05
C HIS A 187 -2.00 21.48 9.60
N ASN A 188 -2.98 20.77 10.18
CA ASN A 188 -4.38 21.08 9.97
C ASN A 188 -5.13 21.26 11.32
N ASP A 189 -6.44 21.54 11.28
CA ASP A 189 -7.22 21.73 12.52
C ASP A 189 -7.36 20.44 13.36
N LEU A 190 -6.95 19.27 12.86
CA LEU A 190 -7.06 17.97 13.53
C LEU A 190 -5.76 17.55 14.22
N ALA A 191 -4.62 17.72 13.54
CA ALA A 191 -3.35 17.16 13.98
C ALA A 191 -2.13 17.90 13.44
N ASP A 192 -1.01 17.76 14.16
CA ASP A 192 0.31 18.17 13.70
C ASP A 192 0.86 17.16 12.67
N SER A 193 1.40 17.68 11.57
CA SER A 193 2.07 16.94 10.50
C SER A 193 3.52 16.62 10.84
N ALA A 194 4.04 15.49 10.36
CA ALA A 194 5.46 15.17 10.39
C ALA A 194 6.31 16.17 9.60
N GLN A 195 5.72 16.86 8.63
CA GLN A 195 6.37 17.85 7.78
C GLN A 195 5.61 19.19 7.86
N PRO A 196 5.78 19.96 8.95
CA PRO A 196 5.24 21.32 9.04
C PRO A 196 5.71 22.18 7.87
N GLN A 197 4.85 23.09 7.43
CA GLN A 197 5.06 23.93 6.26
C GLN A 197 5.12 25.40 6.66
N GLU A 198 6.30 26.02 6.56
CA GLU A 198 6.51 27.44 6.89
C GLU A 198 5.55 28.37 6.14
N LYS A 199 5.20 28.04 4.88
CA LYS A 199 4.26 28.81 4.06
C LYS A 199 2.85 28.93 4.68
N PHE A 200 2.48 28.03 5.59
CA PHE A 200 1.21 28.07 6.32
C PHE A 200 1.35 28.62 7.74
N GLY A 201 2.57 29.00 8.15
CA GLY A 201 2.86 29.47 9.51
C GLY A 201 2.88 28.35 10.54
N ASP A 202 3.12 27.11 10.11
CA ASP A 202 3.15 25.95 11.00
C ASP A 202 4.30 26.07 12.01
N THR A 203 4.02 25.70 13.27
CA THR A 203 5.04 25.64 14.32
C THR A 203 5.87 24.38 14.14
N PRO A 204 7.22 24.44 14.12
CA PRO A 204 8.05 23.25 14.01
C PRO A 204 7.75 22.22 15.10
N ASN A 205 7.89 20.92 14.78
CA ASN A 205 7.62 19.85 15.73
C ASN A 205 8.59 19.88 16.92
N GLU A 206 9.84 20.30 16.71
CA GLU A 206 10.84 20.50 17.77
C GLU A 206 10.49 21.64 18.74
N ASP A 207 9.65 22.58 18.33
CA ASP A 207 9.12 23.67 19.14
C ASP A 207 7.78 23.30 19.82
N GLY A 208 7.37 22.03 19.71
CA GLY A 208 6.17 21.49 20.33
C GLY A 208 4.97 21.30 19.39
N GLY A 209 5.08 21.68 18.11
CA GLY A 209 3.97 21.63 17.16
C GLY A 209 2.85 22.64 17.49
N GLU A 210 1.79 22.68 16.67
CA GLU A 210 0.65 23.55 16.93
C GLU A 210 -0.27 23.00 18.03
N HIS A 211 -0.53 21.69 17.99
CA HIS A 211 -1.44 21.02 18.92
C HIS A 211 -0.70 20.20 19.99
N GLY A 212 0.61 20.00 19.85
CA GLY A 212 1.34 19.02 20.65
C GLY A 212 0.96 17.58 20.28
N GLY A 213 0.56 17.36 19.03
CA GLY A 213 -0.01 16.11 18.52
C GLY A 213 -1.43 16.33 17.99
N LEU A 214 -2.44 15.86 18.74
CA LEU A 214 -3.85 15.96 18.33
C LEU A 214 -4.59 17.12 19.00
N SER A 215 -5.38 17.83 18.19
CA SER A 215 -6.37 18.79 18.70
C SER A 215 -7.59 18.07 19.30
N ASN A 216 -8.44 18.81 20.01
CA ASN A 216 -9.74 18.28 20.47
C ASN A 216 -10.63 17.84 19.29
N LEU A 217 -10.61 18.60 18.19
CA LEU A 217 -11.34 18.28 16.99
C LEU A 217 -10.81 17.00 16.33
N GLY A 218 -9.49 16.78 16.35
CA GLY A 218 -8.88 15.52 15.90
C GLY A 218 -9.37 14.32 16.72
N ARG A 219 -9.50 14.47 18.05
CA ARG A 219 -10.07 13.43 18.92
C ARG A 219 -11.54 13.15 18.61
N GLU A 220 -12.33 14.18 18.31
CA GLU A 220 -13.72 14.03 17.87
C GLU A 220 -13.82 13.29 16.53
N ALA A 221 -12.94 13.62 15.57
CA ALA A 221 -12.87 12.93 14.28
C ALA A 221 -12.50 11.45 14.44
N ILE A 222 -11.51 11.12 15.30
CA ILE A 222 -11.14 9.73 15.63
C ILE A 222 -12.32 8.99 16.27
N ALA A 223 -13.01 9.62 17.23
CA ALA A 223 -14.17 9.02 17.87
C ALA A 223 -15.27 8.71 16.84
N ARG A 224 -15.50 9.62 15.88
CA ARG A 224 -16.44 9.42 14.78
C ARG A 224 -16.01 8.29 13.85
N CYS A 225 -14.73 8.21 13.48
CA CYS A 225 -14.19 7.09 12.70
C CYS A 225 -14.46 5.75 13.39
N ASN A 226 -14.17 5.66 14.70
CA ASN A 226 -14.44 4.46 15.47
C ASN A 226 -15.94 4.13 15.58
N ASP A 227 -16.83 5.13 15.62
CA ASP A 227 -18.28 4.89 15.63
C ASP A 227 -18.79 4.37 14.29
N LEU A 228 -18.19 4.79 13.17
CA LEU A 228 -18.53 4.36 11.82
C LEU A 228 -17.94 2.99 11.45
N GLY A 229 -16.85 2.57 12.10
CA GLY A 229 -16.03 1.45 11.61
C GLY A 229 -15.11 1.86 10.46
N LEU A 230 -14.64 3.11 10.49
CA LEU A 230 -13.66 3.67 9.57
C LEU A 230 -12.27 3.57 10.19
N MET A 231 -11.29 3.01 9.48
CA MET A 231 -9.91 2.89 10.00
C MET A 231 -9.29 4.28 10.14
N VAL A 232 -8.61 4.52 11.26
CA VAL A 232 -7.81 5.75 11.44
C VAL A 232 -6.42 5.49 10.89
N ASP A 233 -5.96 6.36 10.00
CA ASP A 233 -4.63 6.31 9.41
C ASP A 233 -3.72 7.39 10.01
N VAL A 234 -2.52 6.98 10.42
CA VAL A 234 -1.50 7.83 11.06
C VAL A 234 -0.28 8.08 10.17
N SER A 235 -0.28 7.63 8.91
CA SER A 235 0.70 8.11 7.93
C SER A 235 0.61 9.65 7.79
N HIS A 236 1.72 10.31 7.47
CA HIS A 236 1.94 11.78 7.55
C HIS A 236 1.89 12.45 8.93
N ALA A 237 1.25 11.85 9.93
CA ALA A 237 1.16 12.44 11.26
C ALA A 237 2.54 12.60 11.91
N SER A 238 2.75 13.69 12.66
CA SER A 238 3.93 13.81 13.51
C SER A 238 3.96 12.66 14.52
N LYS A 239 5.14 12.38 15.10
CA LYS A 239 5.26 11.34 16.13
C LYS A 239 4.26 11.55 17.28
N SER A 240 4.13 12.78 17.78
CA SER A 240 3.18 13.10 18.86
C SER A 240 1.73 12.89 18.42
N SER A 241 1.37 13.27 17.19
CA SER A 241 0.04 13.04 16.62
C SER A 241 -0.27 11.55 16.47
N ALA A 242 0.68 10.76 15.94
CA ALA A 242 0.52 9.33 15.75
C ALA A 242 0.31 8.60 17.09
N LEU A 243 1.16 8.88 18.09
CA LEU A 243 1.01 8.30 19.43
C LEU A 243 -0.31 8.70 20.08
N ALA A 244 -0.69 9.98 20.00
CA ALA A 244 -1.96 10.46 20.54
C ALA A 244 -3.18 9.84 19.81
N ALA A 245 -3.09 9.59 18.51
CA ALA A 245 -4.13 8.93 17.73
C ALA A 245 -4.27 7.45 18.08
N ILE A 246 -3.14 6.74 18.22
CA ILE A 246 -3.10 5.36 18.71
C ILE A 246 -3.77 5.30 20.09
N GLU A 247 -3.41 6.19 21.01
CA GLU A 247 -4.00 6.23 22.35
C GLU A 247 -5.50 6.49 22.31
N ALA A 248 -5.93 7.53 21.58
CA ALA A 248 -7.32 7.99 21.52
C ALA A 248 -8.26 6.99 20.81
N SER A 249 -7.77 6.24 19.83
CA SER A 249 -8.58 5.28 19.09
C SER A 249 -8.96 4.07 19.95
N ARG A 250 -10.24 3.71 19.90
CA ARG A 250 -10.80 2.52 20.54
C ARG A 250 -10.59 1.24 19.74
N ALA A 251 -10.28 1.39 18.45
CA ALA A 251 -10.00 0.29 17.52
C ALA A 251 -8.53 0.36 17.05
N PRO A 252 -7.99 -0.72 16.48
CA PRO A 252 -6.69 -0.68 15.81
C PRO A 252 -6.60 0.45 14.78
N VAL A 253 -5.41 1.06 14.66
CA VAL A 253 -5.11 2.07 13.63
C VAL A 253 -4.21 1.46 12.56
N ILE A 254 -4.09 2.15 11.43
CA ILE A 254 -3.13 1.80 10.37
C ILE A 254 -2.12 2.92 10.18
N ALA A 255 -0.96 2.59 9.64
CA ALA A 255 -0.16 3.52 8.85
C ALA A 255 -0.20 3.02 7.40
N SER A 256 -0.97 3.69 6.55
CA SER A 256 -1.30 3.25 5.19
C SER A 256 -0.12 3.25 4.23
N HIS A 257 0.90 4.07 4.48
CA HIS A 257 2.13 4.14 3.69
C HIS A 257 3.23 4.85 4.50
N SER A 258 4.07 4.09 5.21
CA SER A 258 5.17 4.63 6.01
C SER A 258 6.36 3.66 6.03
N SER A 259 7.55 4.17 6.31
CA SER A 259 8.77 3.37 6.34
C SER A 259 9.48 3.46 7.69
N VAL A 260 10.62 2.79 7.84
CA VAL A 260 11.31 2.60 9.12
C VAL A 260 12.36 3.69 9.37
N TYR A 261 12.21 4.45 10.46
CA TYR A 261 13.11 5.56 10.79
C TYR A 261 14.54 5.09 11.09
N ALA A 262 14.68 3.95 11.75
CA ALA A 262 15.98 3.38 12.13
C ALA A 262 16.88 3.01 10.93
N LEU A 263 16.28 2.73 9.77
CA LEU A 263 17.01 2.45 8.53
C LEU A 263 17.19 3.71 7.68
N ARG A 264 16.20 4.60 7.70
CA ARG A 264 16.27 5.91 7.05
C ARG A 264 15.65 6.98 7.94
N ALA A 265 16.49 7.85 8.49
CA ALA A 265 16.08 8.99 9.32
C ALA A 265 15.39 10.06 8.46
N HIS A 266 14.08 9.90 8.27
CA HIS A 266 13.24 10.83 7.53
C HIS A 266 11.99 11.14 8.37
N PRO A 267 11.50 12.40 8.44
CA PRO A 267 10.34 12.75 9.28
C PRO A 267 9.08 11.93 8.99
N ARG A 268 8.90 11.47 7.75
CA ARG A 268 7.78 10.60 7.34
C ARG A 268 7.91 9.14 7.76
N ASN A 269 9.07 8.72 8.24
CA ASN A 269 9.29 7.36 8.69
C ASN A 269 8.93 7.20 10.17
N MET A 270 8.33 6.05 10.48
CA MET A 270 7.90 5.71 11.82
C MET A 270 9.07 5.17 12.65
N ASP A 271 9.21 5.65 13.88
CA ASP A 271 10.23 5.18 14.80
C ASP A 271 9.78 3.94 15.60
N ASP A 272 10.73 3.31 16.28
CA ASP A 272 10.50 2.07 17.02
C ASP A 272 9.42 2.23 18.10
N GLU A 273 9.39 3.37 18.80
CA GLU A 273 8.39 3.66 19.83
C GLU A 273 6.98 3.68 19.24
N THR A 274 6.79 4.39 18.13
CA THR A 274 5.48 4.50 17.47
C THR A 274 5.05 3.16 16.88
N MET A 275 5.98 2.40 16.27
CA MET A 275 5.68 1.05 15.77
C MET A 275 5.27 0.09 16.90
N LEU A 276 5.94 0.13 18.05
CA LEU A 276 5.57 -0.67 19.21
C LEU A 276 4.20 -0.29 19.77
N ALA A 277 3.88 1.00 19.87
CA ALA A 277 2.55 1.46 20.29
C ALA A 277 1.45 1.01 19.29
N LEU A 278 1.74 1.08 17.99
CA LEU A 278 0.85 0.61 16.93
C LEU A 278 0.59 -0.90 17.06
N LYS A 279 1.63 -1.70 17.32
CA LYS A 279 1.52 -3.13 17.62
C LYS A 279 0.64 -3.40 18.83
N GLU A 280 0.87 -2.72 19.95
CA GLU A 280 0.12 -2.88 21.20
C GLU A 280 -1.38 -2.58 21.01
N LYS A 281 -1.71 -1.63 20.13
CA LYS A 281 -3.09 -1.31 19.73
C LYS A 281 -3.68 -2.31 18.73
N GLY A 282 -2.89 -3.27 18.24
CA GLY A 282 -3.31 -4.27 17.26
C GLY A 282 -3.27 -3.80 15.80
N GLY A 283 -2.62 -2.67 15.53
CA GLY A 283 -2.57 -2.02 14.23
C GLY A 283 -1.67 -2.72 13.20
N VAL A 284 -1.48 -2.07 12.05
CA VAL A 284 -0.57 -2.51 10.99
C VAL A 284 0.14 -1.31 10.35
N ILE A 285 1.44 -1.40 10.11
CA ILE A 285 2.20 -0.46 9.27
C ILE A 285 2.38 -1.09 7.88
N GLN A 286 2.02 -0.34 6.84
CA GLN A 286 2.20 -0.73 5.45
C GLN A 286 3.50 -0.10 4.96
N ILE A 287 4.53 -0.93 4.76
CA ILE A 287 5.86 -0.46 4.38
C ILE A 287 5.83 0.04 2.95
N VAL A 288 6.15 1.32 2.79
CA VAL A 288 5.96 2.04 1.52
C VAL A 288 7.18 1.96 0.60
N ALA A 289 6.93 1.72 -0.69
CA ALA A 289 7.90 1.75 -1.78
C ALA A 289 8.21 3.18 -2.27
N PHE A 290 8.63 4.07 -1.36
CA PHE A 290 8.98 5.45 -1.68
C PHE A 290 10.50 5.68 -1.56
N ASP A 291 11.12 6.14 -2.64
CA ASP A 291 12.58 6.19 -2.81
C ASP A 291 13.31 6.87 -1.64
N GLU A 292 12.92 8.11 -1.34
CA GLU A 292 13.54 8.95 -0.30
C GLU A 292 13.25 8.46 1.13
N TYR A 293 12.26 7.57 1.30
CA TYR A 293 11.89 7.00 2.60
C TYR A 293 12.60 5.68 2.86
N LEU A 294 13.09 5.01 1.83
CA LEU A 294 13.77 3.71 1.93
C LEU A 294 15.29 3.81 1.98
N HIS A 295 15.88 4.87 1.41
CA HIS A 295 17.34 4.98 1.38
C HIS A 295 17.84 6.42 1.28
N ASP A 296 19.13 6.57 1.55
CA ASP A 296 19.92 7.80 1.35
C ASP A 296 20.04 8.22 -0.11
N VAL A 297 19.27 9.24 -0.46
CA VAL A 297 19.39 9.97 -1.71
C VAL A 297 20.43 11.08 -1.54
N PRO A 298 21.57 11.02 -2.24
CA PRO A 298 22.61 12.04 -2.09
C PRO A 298 22.12 13.43 -2.45
N GLU A 299 22.58 14.44 -1.70
CA GLU A 299 22.25 15.86 -1.97
C GLU A 299 22.64 16.27 -3.40
N GLU A 300 23.67 15.64 -3.99
CA GLU A 300 24.04 15.89 -5.38
C GLU A 300 22.97 15.42 -6.37
N LYS A 301 22.29 14.29 -6.10
CA LYS A 301 21.16 13.82 -6.90
C LYS A 301 19.98 14.78 -6.74
N MET A 302 19.66 15.20 -5.51
CA MET A 302 18.58 16.16 -5.23
C MET A 302 18.82 17.51 -5.88
N LYS A 303 20.06 18.00 -5.85
CA LYS A 303 20.46 19.20 -6.56
C LYS A 303 20.34 19.01 -8.07
N ALA A 304 20.86 17.91 -8.64
CA ALA A 304 20.77 17.65 -10.07
C ALA A 304 19.32 17.56 -10.56
N ARG A 305 18.42 16.98 -9.74
CA ARG A 305 16.99 16.91 -10.03
C ARG A 305 16.33 18.30 -10.01
N ARG A 306 16.68 19.17 -9.06
CA ARG A 306 16.24 20.58 -9.04
C ARG A 306 16.80 21.37 -10.23
N ASP A 307 18.08 21.18 -10.56
CA ASP A 307 18.71 21.83 -11.71
C ASP A 307 18.04 21.39 -13.04
N LEU A 308 17.71 20.11 -13.17
CA LEU A 308 16.94 19.57 -14.29
C LEU A 308 15.57 20.21 -14.39
N ALA A 309 14.82 20.28 -13.27
CA ALA A 309 13.52 20.93 -13.23
C ALA A 309 13.61 22.40 -13.67
N ALA A 310 14.57 23.15 -13.12
CA ALA A 310 14.83 24.53 -13.50
C ALA A 310 15.21 24.68 -14.98
N SER A 311 16.00 23.76 -15.54
CA SER A 311 16.38 23.76 -16.96
C SER A 311 15.19 23.57 -17.91
N LEU A 312 14.13 22.91 -17.43
CA LEU A 312 12.86 22.72 -18.14
C LEU A 312 11.85 23.85 -17.85
N GLY A 313 12.24 24.86 -17.07
CA GLY A 313 11.43 26.04 -16.75
C GLY A 313 10.53 25.87 -15.53
N PHE A 314 10.69 24.81 -14.73
CA PHE A 314 9.91 24.62 -13.51
C PHE A 314 10.50 25.42 -12.35
N VAL A 315 9.62 26.04 -11.56
CA VAL A 315 9.98 26.84 -10.38
C VAL A 315 10.21 25.98 -9.14
N SER A 316 9.69 24.75 -9.11
CA SER A 316 9.85 23.75 -8.06
C SER A 316 9.67 22.34 -8.63
N LEU A 317 9.98 21.32 -7.84
CA LEU A 317 9.66 19.93 -8.20
C LEU A 317 8.14 19.69 -8.18
N ASP A 318 7.42 20.34 -7.25
CA ASP A 318 5.96 20.25 -7.16
C ASP A 318 5.29 20.74 -8.45
N ALA A 319 5.83 21.80 -9.06
CA ALA A 319 5.30 22.35 -10.32
C ALA A 319 5.38 21.36 -11.50
N VAL A 320 6.17 20.29 -11.39
CA VAL A 320 6.19 19.23 -12.40
C VAL A 320 4.88 18.44 -12.39
N PHE A 321 4.24 18.26 -11.23
CA PHE A 321 2.97 17.52 -11.12
C PHE A 321 1.82 18.21 -11.84
N ASP A 322 1.86 19.53 -12.00
CA ASP A 322 0.85 20.31 -12.73
C ASP A 322 1.23 20.60 -14.19
N ALA A 323 2.44 20.18 -14.59
CA ALA A 323 2.96 20.47 -15.92
C ALA A 323 2.22 19.71 -17.04
N SER A 324 2.43 20.19 -18.27
CA SER A 324 1.96 19.47 -19.47
C SER A 324 2.61 18.09 -19.58
N ASP A 325 1.92 17.16 -20.23
CA ASP A 325 2.39 15.78 -20.37
C ASP A 325 3.74 15.70 -21.10
N GLU A 326 3.98 16.57 -22.09
CA GLU A 326 5.26 16.69 -22.78
C GLU A 326 6.38 17.14 -21.84
N ALA A 327 6.11 18.11 -20.97
CA ALA A 327 7.11 18.63 -20.04
C ALA A 327 7.41 17.61 -18.93
N LYS A 328 6.39 16.88 -18.45
CA LYS A 328 6.55 15.74 -17.55
C LYS A 328 7.40 14.65 -18.18
N ALA A 329 7.13 14.27 -19.43
CA ALA A 329 7.90 13.24 -20.13
C ALA A 329 9.39 13.62 -20.26
N LYS A 330 9.71 14.87 -20.61
CA LYS A 330 11.10 15.38 -20.66
C LYS A 330 11.77 15.35 -19.30
N PHE A 331 11.04 15.73 -18.24
CA PHE A 331 11.56 15.65 -16.88
C PHE A 331 11.83 14.21 -16.47
N THR A 332 10.88 13.30 -16.71
CA THR A 332 11.04 11.87 -16.44
C THR A 332 12.23 11.27 -17.19
N GLU A 333 12.42 11.59 -18.46
CA GLU A 333 13.58 11.15 -19.25
C GLU A 333 14.90 11.63 -18.61
N GLY A 334 14.96 12.89 -18.18
CA GLY A 334 16.12 13.43 -17.47
C GLY A 334 16.35 12.74 -16.13
N VAL A 335 15.28 12.43 -15.38
CA VAL A 335 15.37 11.70 -14.11
C VAL A 335 15.91 10.29 -14.31
N VAL A 336 15.50 9.57 -15.36
CA VAL A 336 16.05 8.24 -15.71
C VAL A 336 17.57 8.31 -15.91
N ALA A 337 18.09 9.36 -16.54
CA ALA A 337 19.53 9.56 -16.68
C ALA A 337 20.22 9.83 -15.34
N LEU A 338 19.57 10.53 -14.41
CA LEU A 338 20.07 10.72 -13.05
C LEU A 338 20.08 9.41 -12.26
N ASP A 339 19.03 8.58 -12.39
CA ASP A 339 18.91 7.30 -11.72
C ASP A 339 19.99 6.29 -12.16
N ALA A 340 20.44 6.35 -13.42
CA ALA A 340 21.56 5.55 -13.88
C ALA A 340 22.90 5.88 -13.15
N LYS A 341 23.04 7.11 -12.66
CA LYS A 341 24.22 7.56 -11.90
C LYS A 341 24.04 7.40 -10.40
N TRP A 342 22.84 7.61 -9.89
CA TRP A 342 22.46 7.47 -8.50
C TRP A 342 21.23 6.57 -8.40
N PRO A 343 21.42 5.25 -8.31
CA PRO A 343 20.32 4.29 -8.31
C PRO A 343 19.27 4.60 -7.24
N ARG A 344 18.02 4.27 -7.56
CA ARG A 344 16.92 4.33 -6.61
C ARG A 344 17.01 3.17 -5.61
N ALA A 345 16.20 3.23 -4.56
CA ALA A 345 15.79 2.07 -3.79
C ALA A 345 15.22 0.99 -4.73
N SER A 346 15.37 -0.26 -4.31
CA SER A 346 14.87 -1.43 -5.03
C SER A 346 13.92 -2.25 -4.15
N VAL A 347 13.26 -3.26 -4.72
CA VAL A 347 12.48 -4.24 -3.95
C VAL A 347 13.29 -4.88 -2.81
N ALA A 348 14.62 -5.01 -2.96
CA ALA A 348 15.47 -5.49 -1.88
C ALA A 348 15.56 -4.47 -0.73
N THR A 349 15.68 -3.18 -1.03
CA THR A 349 15.66 -2.11 -0.02
C THR A 349 14.32 -2.02 0.71
N LEU A 350 13.21 -2.17 -0.02
CA LEU A 350 11.88 -2.30 0.56
C LEU A 350 11.81 -3.48 1.54
N ALA A 351 12.35 -4.64 1.13
CA ALA A 351 12.37 -5.83 1.96
C ALA A 351 13.28 -5.70 3.19
N ASP A 352 14.33 -4.85 3.18
CA ASP A 352 15.10 -4.52 4.39
C ASP A 352 14.23 -3.81 5.44
N HIS A 353 13.37 -2.89 5.00
CA HIS A 353 12.40 -2.22 5.87
C HIS A 353 11.33 -3.18 6.41
N ILE A 354 10.83 -4.08 5.56
CA ILE A 354 9.91 -5.14 5.98
C ILE A 354 10.57 -6.04 7.03
N ASP A 355 11.80 -6.53 6.79
CA ASP A 355 12.53 -7.39 7.72
C ASP A 355 12.74 -6.72 9.08
N TYR A 356 13.10 -5.43 9.08
CA TYR A 356 13.26 -4.67 10.31
C TYR A 356 11.95 -4.57 11.09
N ALA A 357 10.87 -4.17 10.42
CA ALA A 357 9.56 -4.05 11.03
C ALA A 357 9.06 -5.40 11.56
N VAL A 358 9.17 -6.48 10.76
CA VAL A 358 8.77 -7.83 11.17
C VAL A 358 9.56 -8.28 12.39
N LYS A 359 10.86 -8.02 12.44
CA LYS A 359 11.70 -8.33 13.60
C LYS A 359 11.30 -7.56 14.86
N LEU A 360 10.94 -6.30 14.73
CA LEU A 360 10.59 -5.44 15.87
C LEU A 360 9.16 -5.72 16.38
N ILE A 361 8.18 -5.68 15.49
CA ILE A 361 6.77 -5.70 15.85
C ILE A 361 6.05 -7.02 15.53
N GLY A 362 6.67 -7.92 14.79
CA GLY A 362 6.11 -9.23 14.43
C GLY A 362 5.36 -9.20 13.10
N ILE A 363 5.31 -10.37 12.44
CA ILE A 363 4.73 -10.53 11.10
C ILE A 363 3.27 -10.08 11.00
N ASP A 364 2.51 -10.12 12.08
CA ASP A 364 1.07 -9.81 12.08
C ASP A 364 0.75 -8.30 12.02
N HIS A 365 1.77 -7.44 12.04
CA HIS A 365 1.65 -5.98 12.14
C HIS A 365 2.34 -5.24 11.00
N VAL A 366 2.79 -5.95 9.96
CA VAL A 366 3.49 -5.38 8.80
C VAL A 366 2.71 -5.68 7.53
N GLY A 367 2.65 -4.73 6.62
CA GLY A 367 2.14 -4.89 5.27
C GLY A 367 2.94 -4.11 4.25
N ILE A 368 2.37 -3.84 3.07
CA ILE A 368 3.07 -3.32 1.90
C ILE A 368 2.21 -2.24 1.25
N ALA A 369 2.83 -1.12 0.87
CA ALA A 369 2.20 -0.05 0.10
C ALA A 369 3.13 0.42 -1.03
N SER A 370 2.57 0.91 -2.13
CA SER A 370 3.39 1.46 -3.22
C SER A 370 3.58 2.97 -3.13
N ASP A 371 2.51 3.70 -2.76
CA ASP A 371 2.39 5.15 -2.98
C ASP A 371 2.45 5.53 -4.48
N PHE A 372 1.96 4.63 -5.34
CA PHE A 372 1.85 4.86 -6.78
C PHE A 372 0.98 6.09 -7.06
N GLN A 373 1.37 6.85 -8.10
CA GLN A 373 0.83 8.18 -8.45
C GLN A 373 1.11 9.29 -7.43
N GLY A 374 1.48 8.96 -6.18
CA GLY A 374 1.87 9.90 -5.11
C GLY A 374 3.37 10.21 -5.04
N GLY A 375 4.17 9.56 -5.91
CA GLY A 375 5.64 9.71 -5.95
C GLY A 375 6.40 8.43 -5.61
N GLY A 376 5.68 7.39 -5.17
CA GLY A 376 6.20 6.06 -4.95
C GLY A 376 6.58 5.31 -6.24
N GLY A 377 7.15 4.13 -6.05
CA GLY A 377 7.72 3.28 -7.08
C GLY A 377 9.23 3.20 -6.99
N ILE A 378 9.74 1.97 -7.00
CA ILE A 378 11.14 1.62 -6.80
C ILE A 378 11.65 0.70 -7.91
N GLU A 379 12.97 0.51 -8.00
CA GLU A 379 13.53 -0.46 -8.95
C GLU A 379 12.97 -1.86 -8.67
N GLY A 380 12.36 -2.46 -9.71
CA GLY A 380 11.66 -3.73 -9.61
C GLY A 380 10.20 -3.64 -9.16
N TRP A 381 9.68 -2.48 -8.77
CA TRP A 381 8.24 -2.27 -8.56
C TRP A 381 7.85 -0.82 -8.86
N SER A 382 7.95 -0.45 -10.14
CA SER A 382 7.69 0.91 -10.63
C SER A 382 6.23 1.15 -11.02
N ASN A 383 5.46 0.08 -11.22
CA ASN A 383 4.04 0.11 -11.52
C ASN A 383 3.37 -1.22 -11.12
N ALA A 384 2.03 -1.26 -11.13
CA ALA A 384 1.24 -2.42 -10.72
C ALA A 384 1.55 -3.70 -11.52
N GLY A 385 2.11 -3.58 -12.73
CA GLY A 385 2.54 -4.71 -13.58
C GLY A 385 3.78 -5.45 -13.05
N GLU A 386 4.48 -4.87 -12.08
CA GLU A 386 5.71 -5.44 -11.49
C GLU A 386 5.47 -6.01 -10.08
N THR A 387 4.22 -6.11 -9.63
CA THR A 387 3.86 -6.46 -8.24
C THR A 387 4.40 -7.83 -7.79
N GLU A 388 4.46 -8.82 -8.69
CA GLU A 388 5.07 -10.13 -8.43
C GLU A 388 6.54 -10.04 -7.95
N ASN A 389 7.29 -9.01 -8.36
CA ASN A 389 8.71 -8.87 -8.00
C ASN A 389 8.92 -8.67 -6.48
N VAL A 390 7.97 -8.05 -5.79
CA VAL A 390 8.01 -7.95 -4.32
C VAL A 390 7.84 -9.34 -3.70
N THR A 391 6.91 -10.15 -4.21
CA THR A 391 6.75 -11.55 -3.78
C THR A 391 8.01 -12.36 -4.05
N ALA A 392 8.63 -12.18 -5.23
CA ALA A 392 9.87 -12.85 -5.59
C ALA A 392 10.99 -12.56 -4.58
N GLU A 393 11.13 -11.30 -4.17
CA GLU A 393 12.12 -10.88 -3.16
C GLU A 393 11.81 -11.47 -1.78
N LEU A 394 10.54 -11.48 -1.35
CA LEU A 394 10.15 -12.07 -0.06
C LEU A 394 10.42 -13.60 -0.04
N VAL A 395 10.10 -14.31 -1.12
CA VAL A 395 10.43 -15.74 -1.26
C VAL A 395 11.95 -15.95 -1.19
N ARG A 396 12.74 -15.09 -1.84
CA ARG A 396 14.21 -15.15 -1.81
C ARG A 396 14.76 -14.97 -0.39
N ARG A 397 14.12 -14.15 0.44
CA ARG A 397 14.47 -13.95 1.86
C ARG A 397 13.99 -15.07 2.78
N GLY A 398 13.19 -16.00 2.28
CA GLY A 398 12.74 -17.18 3.00
C GLY A 398 11.40 -17.00 3.73
N TYR A 399 10.64 -15.95 3.42
CA TYR A 399 9.26 -15.84 3.89
C TYR A 399 8.43 -16.99 3.31
N THR A 400 7.62 -17.59 4.17
CA THR A 400 6.67 -18.63 3.79
C THR A 400 5.48 -18.03 3.04
N GLN A 401 4.75 -18.86 2.30
CA GLN A 401 3.51 -18.43 1.63
C GLN A 401 2.51 -17.80 2.60
N ASP A 402 2.38 -18.34 3.81
CA ASP A 402 1.46 -17.81 4.83
C ASP A 402 1.89 -16.42 5.33
N GLU A 403 3.20 -16.19 5.50
CA GLU A 403 3.73 -14.88 5.91
C GLU A 403 3.60 -13.86 4.78
N ILE A 404 3.85 -14.26 3.53
CA ILE A 404 3.62 -13.43 2.34
C ILE A 404 2.14 -13.05 2.24
N ALA A 405 1.22 -13.98 2.49
CA ALA A 405 -0.23 -13.71 2.50
C ALA A 405 -0.62 -12.68 3.59
N ARG A 406 0.05 -12.70 4.75
CA ARG A 406 -0.15 -11.73 5.82
C ARG A 406 0.34 -10.34 5.42
N LEU A 407 1.56 -10.24 4.88
CA LEU A 407 2.16 -9.00 4.40
C LEU A 407 1.35 -8.35 3.29
N TRP A 408 0.89 -9.13 2.31
CA TRP A 408 0.16 -8.59 1.15
C TRP A 408 -1.25 -8.09 1.46
N GLY A 409 -1.87 -8.53 2.55
CA GLY A 409 -3.24 -8.10 2.83
C GLY A 409 -3.89 -8.74 4.04
N GLY A 410 -3.45 -9.93 4.46
CA GLY A 410 -4.04 -10.63 5.60
C GLY A 410 -4.04 -9.78 6.88
N ASN A 411 -2.96 -9.03 7.15
CA ASN A 411 -2.86 -8.17 8.32
C ASN A 411 -3.76 -6.93 8.23
N LEU A 412 -3.86 -6.33 7.03
CA LEU A 412 -4.77 -5.22 6.80
C LEU A 412 -6.22 -5.66 6.99
N LEU A 413 -6.62 -6.78 6.39
CA LEU A 413 -7.98 -7.30 6.49
C LEU A 413 -8.33 -7.66 7.94
N ARG A 414 -7.39 -8.20 8.72
CA ARG A 414 -7.56 -8.40 10.16
C ARG A 414 -7.85 -7.09 10.90
N VAL A 415 -7.12 -6.02 10.60
CA VAL A 415 -7.34 -4.69 11.21
C VAL A 415 -8.69 -4.13 10.78
N MET A 416 -9.03 -4.23 9.50
CA MET A 416 -10.30 -3.79 8.95
C MET A 416 -11.49 -4.50 9.63
N GLU A 417 -11.43 -5.82 9.82
CA GLU A 417 -12.45 -6.60 10.56
C GLU A 417 -12.58 -6.17 12.02
N ALA A 418 -11.46 -5.90 12.69
CA ALA A 418 -11.47 -5.44 14.07
C ALA A 418 -12.14 -4.06 14.20
N VAL A 419 -11.88 -3.18 13.24
CA VAL A 419 -12.47 -1.83 13.17
C VAL A 419 -13.96 -1.90 12.83
N GLU A 420 -14.36 -2.73 11.86
CA GLU A 420 -15.77 -3.02 11.54
C GLU A 420 -16.52 -3.56 12.78
N SER A 421 -15.90 -4.44 13.54
CA SER A 421 -16.48 -5.05 14.74
C SER A 421 -16.58 -4.08 15.92
N ALA A 422 -15.71 -3.07 15.99
CA ALA A 422 -15.71 -2.05 17.03
C ALA A 422 -16.72 -0.91 16.78
N ARG A 423 -17.36 -0.91 15.61
CA ARG A 423 -18.40 0.05 15.20
C ARG A 423 -19.54 0.11 16.24
N LYS A 424 -20.01 1.32 16.54
CA LYS A 424 -21.22 1.53 17.34
C LYS A 424 -22.33 2.07 16.44
N ILE A 425 -23.31 1.21 16.14
CA ILE A 425 -24.49 1.64 15.39
C ILE A 425 -25.33 2.56 16.28
N ALA A 426 -25.49 3.82 15.91
CA ALA A 426 -26.48 4.69 16.53
C ALA A 426 -27.89 4.11 16.25
N GLY A 427 -28.56 3.59 17.28
CA GLY A 427 -29.96 3.13 17.16
C GLY A 427 -30.30 1.74 17.68
N VAL A 428 -29.39 1.02 18.36
CA VAL A 428 -29.77 -0.18 19.14
C VAL A 428 -29.36 0.04 20.60
N GLN A 429 -30.30 0.59 21.38
CA GLN A 429 -30.36 0.44 22.83
C GLN A 429 -31.59 -0.39 23.18
#